data_AF-A0A4Q6FZE3-F1
#
_entry.id   AF-A0A4Q6FZE3-F1
#
_cell.length_a   1.000
_cell.length_b   1.000
_cell.length_c   1.000
_cell.angle_alpha   90.00
_cell.angle_beta   90.00
_cell.angle_gamma   90.00
#
_symmetry.space_group_name_H-M   'P 1'
#
loop_
_entity.id
_entity.type
_entity.pdbx_description
1 polymer ?
#
loop_
_entity_poly.entity_id
_entity_poly.type
_entity_poly.pdbx_seq_one_letter_code
_entity_poly.pdbx_strand_id
1 'polypeptide(L)'
;MKHESGNTGNIAEFAAGHFGRYGGRFVAETLIGPLQELAAAYDAARIDPSFVAEFEKDLKHYVGRPSPIYEAERLSREVGGARILLKREDLNHTGAHKINNTIGQALLASRMGKTRIIAETGAGQHGVASATVAARLGLECVVYMGATDIERQKINVYRMKLLGATVVPVTSGSQTLKDALNEAMRDWVTHVRDTFYIIGTVAGPDPYPRMVRDFNAVVGREARAQMLADYGRLPDVITACVGGGSNAIGLFHAFLNDAQVEIVGAEAAGDGIDSGRHAASIAAGRPGVLHGNRTYVLCDDDGQIIETHSVSA
;
A
#
# COMPACT_ATOMS: atom_id res chain seq x y z
N MET A 1 9.33 -27.21 -1.34
CA MET A 1 7.93 -27.65 -1.17
C MET A 1 7.46 -28.18 -2.53
N LYS A 2 6.90 -29.39 -2.60
CA LYS A 2 6.61 -30.10 -3.85
C LYS A 2 5.73 -29.25 -4.78
N HIS A 3 6.06 -29.27 -6.07
CA HIS A 3 5.25 -28.75 -7.17
C HIS A 3 3.81 -29.29 -7.09
N GLU A 4 2.83 -28.40 -6.88
CA GLU A 4 1.46 -28.61 -7.35
C GLU A 4 1.33 -27.92 -8.71
N SER A 5 1.40 -28.74 -9.75
CA SER A 5 1.07 -28.39 -11.12
C SER A 5 -0.45 -28.29 -11.28
N GLY A 6 -0.93 -27.16 -11.80
CA GLY A 6 -2.27 -27.04 -12.38
C GLY A 6 -3.23 -26.15 -11.60
N ASN A 7 -3.07 -24.83 -11.71
CA ASN A 7 -4.21 -23.93 -11.53
C ASN A 7 -4.25 -22.97 -12.71
N THR A 8 -4.98 -23.35 -13.77
CA THR A 8 -5.60 -22.37 -14.65
C THR A 8 -6.65 -21.64 -13.80
N GLY A 9 -6.20 -20.64 -13.04
CA GLY A 9 -7.04 -19.84 -12.15
C GLY A 9 -8.29 -19.43 -12.91
N ASN A 10 -9.44 -19.89 -12.40
CA ASN A 10 -10.72 -19.72 -13.06
C ASN A 10 -10.95 -18.22 -13.27
N ILE A 11 -11.40 -17.80 -14.45
CA ILE A 11 -11.60 -16.37 -14.78
C ILE A 11 -12.55 -15.71 -13.75
N ALA A 12 -13.42 -16.52 -13.14
CA ALA A 12 -14.28 -16.14 -12.02
C ALA A 12 -13.55 -15.80 -10.71
N GLU A 13 -12.40 -16.42 -10.41
CA GLU A 13 -11.61 -16.13 -9.20
C GLU A 13 -11.01 -14.71 -9.25
N PHE A 14 -10.47 -14.32 -10.40
CA PHE A 14 -9.97 -12.96 -10.60
C PHE A 14 -11.10 -11.92 -10.61
N ALA A 15 -12.25 -12.25 -11.19
CA ALA A 15 -13.44 -11.39 -11.19
C ALA A 15 -14.02 -11.18 -9.78
N ALA A 16 -13.82 -12.13 -8.86
CA ALA A 16 -14.23 -12.03 -7.46
C ALA A 16 -13.13 -11.42 -6.55
N GLY A 17 -12.04 -10.92 -7.11
CA GLY A 17 -10.96 -10.27 -6.35
C GLY A 17 -10.04 -11.24 -5.59
N HIS A 18 -9.99 -12.51 -6.00
CA HIS A 18 -9.17 -13.54 -5.37
C HIS A 18 -7.83 -13.73 -6.08
N PHE A 19 -6.78 -13.98 -5.30
CA PHE A 19 -5.45 -14.42 -5.74
C PHE A 19 -5.22 -15.82 -5.17
N GLY A 20 -5.63 -16.84 -5.92
CA GLY A 20 -5.81 -18.18 -5.37
C GLY A 20 -6.80 -18.12 -4.20
N ARG A 21 -6.38 -18.60 -3.01
CA ARG A 21 -7.25 -18.57 -1.82
C ARG A 21 -7.32 -17.21 -1.10
N TYR A 22 -6.46 -16.25 -1.43
CA TYR A 22 -6.32 -14.96 -0.73
C TYR A 22 -7.11 -13.84 -1.43
N GLY A 23 -7.28 -12.69 -0.76
CA GLY A 23 -8.04 -11.56 -1.31
C GLY A 23 -9.53 -11.64 -0.98
N GLY A 24 -10.39 -11.36 -1.95
CA GLY A 24 -11.84 -11.39 -1.83
C GLY A 24 -12.46 -10.13 -1.20
N ARG A 25 -13.75 -10.21 -0.88
CA ARG A 25 -14.53 -9.13 -0.24
C ARG A 25 -15.26 -9.68 1.00
N PHE A 26 -14.60 -9.60 2.15
CA PHE A 26 -15.11 -10.08 3.43
C PHE A 26 -15.60 -8.91 4.29
N VAL A 27 -16.63 -8.20 3.80
CA VAL A 27 -17.18 -6.99 4.43
C VAL A 27 -18.65 -7.16 4.77
N ALA A 28 -19.19 -6.23 5.56
CA ALA A 28 -20.63 -6.13 5.78
C ALA A 28 -21.36 -5.82 4.46
N GLU A 29 -22.61 -6.28 4.33
CA GLU A 29 -23.45 -6.08 3.14
C GLU A 29 -23.57 -4.60 2.74
N THR A 30 -23.56 -3.69 3.71
CA THR A 30 -23.63 -2.24 3.50
C THR A 30 -22.47 -1.68 2.69
N LEU A 31 -21.32 -2.38 2.61
CA LEU A 31 -20.16 -1.99 1.82
C LEU A 31 -20.08 -2.67 0.45
N ILE A 32 -20.93 -3.65 0.15
CA ILE A 32 -20.88 -4.39 -1.11
C ILE A 32 -21.16 -3.47 -2.31
N GLY A 33 -22.25 -2.70 -2.27
CA GLY A 33 -22.59 -1.73 -3.32
C GLY A 33 -21.50 -0.69 -3.57
N PRO A 34 -21.01 0.01 -2.52
CA PRO A 34 -19.90 0.95 -2.63
C PRO A 34 -18.61 0.36 -3.22
N LEU A 35 -18.24 -0.86 -2.82
CA LEU A 35 -17.07 -1.55 -3.37
C LEU A 35 -17.26 -1.97 -4.83
N GLN A 36 -18.49 -2.34 -5.22
CA GLN A 36 -18.83 -2.62 -6.63
C GLN A 36 -18.75 -1.34 -7.48
N GLU A 37 -19.24 -0.21 -6.98
CA GLU A 37 -19.11 1.11 -7.64
C GLU A 37 -17.64 1.48 -7.82
N LEU A 38 -16.82 1.32 -6.77
CA LEU A 38 -15.38 1.55 -6.82
C LEU A 38 -14.68 0.62 -7.81
N ALA A 39 -15.01 -0.67 -7.81
CA ALA A 39 -14.42 -1.65 -8.73
C ALA A 39 -14.76 -1.31 -10.19
N ALA A 40 -16.01 -0.98 -10.48
CA ALA A 40 -16.44 -0.59 -11.82
C ALA A 40 -15.75 0.70 -12.28
N ALA A 41 -15.68 1.71 -11.41
CA ALA A 41 -14.99 2.97 -11.71
C ALA A 41 -13.50 2.74 -11.99
N TYR A 42 -12.84 1.93 -11.18
CA TYR A 42 -11.43 1.58 -11.36
C TYR A 42 -11.18 0.77 -12.64
N ASP A 43 -12.03 -0.23 -12.93
CA ASP A 43 -11.91 -1.05 -14.14
C ASP A 43 -12.09 -0.23 -15.42
N ALA A 44 -12.99 0.76 -15.41
CA ALA A 44 -13.14 1.70 -16.50
C ALA A 44 -11.92 2.64 -16.61
N ALA A 45 -11.45 3.18 -15.47
CA ALA A 45 -10.34 4.14 -15.44
C ALA A 45 -9.02 3.52 -15.92
N ARG A 46 -8.70 2.28 -15.53
CA ARG A 46 -7.40 1.65 -15.82
C ARG A 46 -7.16 1.35 -17.31
N ILE A 47 -8.21 1.34 -18.13
CA ILE A 47 -8.13 1.15 -19.58
C ILE A 47 -8.41 2.43 -20.37
N ASP A 48 -8.80 3.52 -19.69
CA ASP A 48 -9.08 4.81 -20.32
C ASP A 48 -7.77 5.58 -20.56
N PRO A 49 -7.39 5.84 -21.83
CA PRO A 49 -6.16 6.56 -22.15
C PRO A 49 -6.08 7.95 -21.52
N SER A 50 -7.22 8.62 -21.31
CA SER A 50 -7.25 9.96 -20.69
C SER A 50 -6.87 9.91 -19.22
N PHE A 51 -7.38 8.92 -18.47
CA PHE A 51 -7.04 8.71 -17.06
C PHE A 51 -5.57 8.30 -16.92
N VAL A 52 -5.09 7.40 -17.77
CA VAL A 52 -3.68 6.97 -17.77
C VAL A 52 -2.76 8.15 -18.06
N ALA A 53 -3.09 8.99 -19.06
CA ALA A 53 -2.29 10.16 -19.40
C ALA A 53 -2.27 11.19 -18.27
N GLU A 54 -3.39 11.41 -17.58
CA GLU A 54 -3.46 12.30 -16.41
C GLU A 54 -2.63 11.76 -15.23
N PHE A 55 -2.75 10.47 -14.95
CA PHE A 55 -1.94 9.79 -13.93
C PHE A 55 -0.45 9.91 -14.23
N GLU A 56 -0.02 9.61 -15.45
CA GLU A 56 1.39 9.71 -15.86
C GLU A 56 1.91 11.16 -15.83
N LYS A 57 1.05 12.13 -16.20
CA LYS A 57 1.37 13.56 -16.08
C LYS A 57 1.63 13.95 -14.63
N ASP A 58 0.80 13.50 -13.70
CA ASP A 58 0.98 13.77 -12.27
C ASP A 58 2.22 13.09 -11.70
N LEU A 59 2.46 11.82 -12.07
CA LEU A 59 3.67 11.11 -11.69
C LEU A 59 4.92 11.87 -12.17
N LYS A 60 4.93 12.36 -13.41
CA LYS A 60 6.08 13.09 -13.96
C LYS A 60 6.26 14.47 -13.33
N HIS A 61 5.21 15.29 -13.32
CA HIS A 61 5.34 16.72 -13.05
C HIS A 61 5.06 17.12 -11.61
N TYR A 62 4.29 16.32 -10.87
CA TYR A 62 3.95 16.59 -9.48
C TYR A 62 4.74 15.71 -8.51
N VAL A 63 4.87 14.41 -8.82
CA VAL A 63 5.64 13.48 -7.97
C VAL A 63 7.15 13.58 -8.23
N GLY A 64 7.57 13.83 -9.48
CA GLY A 64 8.97 13.91 -9.87
C GLY A 64 9.57 12.60 -10.41
N ARG A 65 8.74 11.74 -10.99
CA ARG A 65 9.16 10.46 -11.57
C ARG A 65 9.87 10.64 -12.93
N PRO A 66 10.77 9.71 -13.33
CA PRO A 66 11.17 8.48 -12.63
C PRO A 66 12.12 8.74 -11.45
N SER A 67 11.97 7.97 -10.38
CA SER A 67 12.98 7.98 -9.30
C SER A 67 14.26 7.28 -9.78
N PRO A 68 15.46 7.74 -9.44
CA PRO A 68 16.69 7.12 -9.92
C PRO A 68 16.98 5.77 -9.26
N ILE A 69 17.81 4.96 -9.91
CA ILE A 69 18.59 3.90 -9.25
C ILE A 69 19.94 4.50 -8.86
N TYR A 70 20.33 4.34 -7.60
CA TYR A 70 21.63 4.80 -7.09
C TYR A 70 22.48 3.63 -6.63
N GLU A 71 23.71 3.53 -7.14
CA GLU A 71 24.68 2.56 -6.65
C GLU A 71 25.32 3.02 -5.34
N ALA A 72 25.07 2.27 -4.27
CA ALA A 72 25.60 2.55 -2.94
C ALA A 72 26.99 1.90 -2.76
N GLU A 73 28.00 2.39 -3.49
CA GLU A 73 29.35 1.77 -3.55
C GLU A 73 29.98 1.50 -2.17
N ARG A 74 29.81 2.42 -1.21
CA ARG A 74 30.34 2.23 0.15
C ARG A 74 29.69 1.03 0.84
N LEU A 75 28.37 0.91 0.72
CA LEU A 75 27.64 -0.22 1.29
C LEU A 75 28.03 -1.52 0.59
N SER A 76 28.19 -1.52 -0.73
CA SER A 76 28.68 -2.67 -1.50
C SER A 76 30.02 -3.19 -0.99
N ARG A 77 30.95 -2.29 -0.63
CA ARG A 77 32.25 -2.66 -0.04
C ARG A 77 32.11 -3.25 1.38
N GLU A 78 31.20 -2.71 2.19
CA GLU A 78 30.98 -3.16 3.57
C GLU A 78 30.34 -4.55 3.66
N VAL A 79 29.48 -4.92 2.70
CA VAL A 79 28.77 -6.21 2.71
C VAL A 79 29.52 -7.35 1.99
N GLY A 80 30.81 -7.17 1.71
CA GLY A 80 31.64 -8.23 1.12
C GLY A 80 31.54 -8.36 -0.40
N GLY A 81 31.12 -7.30 -1.10
CA GLY A 81 31.25 -7.19 -2.57
C GLY A 81 29.96 -7.32 -3.38
N ALA A 82 28.81 -7.57 -2.75
CA ALA A 82 27.53 -7.48 -3.45
C ALA A 82 27.27 -6.03 -3.93
N ARG A 83 26.83 -5.85 -5.18
CA ARG A 83 26.52 -4.53 -5.73
C ARG A 83 25.15 -4.05 -5.26
N ILE A 84 25.12 -3.11 -4.31
CA ILE A 84 23.87 -2.61 -3.74
C ILE A 84 23.34 -1.42 -4.52
N LEU A 85 22.15 -1.59 -5.10
CA LEU A 85 21.45 -0.58 -5.88
C LEU A 85 20.17 -0.15 -5.16
N LEU A 86 19.99 1.15 -4.97
CA LEU A 86 18.84 1.73 -4.27
C LEU A 86 17.87 2.35 -5.26
N LYS A 87 16.64 1.83 -5.34
CA LYS A 87 15.54 2.49 -6.06
C LYS A 87 14.98 3.62 -5.20
N ARG A 88 15.26 4.87 -5.60
CA ARG A 88 15.17 6.07 -4.74
C ARG A 88 13.76 6.66 -4.59
N GLU A 89 12.80 5.84 -4.16
CA GLU A 89 11.43 6.32 -3.85
C GLU A 89 11.36 7.33 -2.70
N ASP A 90 12.44 7.47 -1.92
CA ASP A 90 12.62 8.51 -0.91
C ASP A 90 12.66 9.93 -1.51
N LEU A 91 13.01 10.06 -2.80
CA LEU A 91 13.08 11.35 -3.51
C LEU A 91 11.74 11.81 -4.09
N ASN A 92 10.72 10.97 -4.04
CA ASN A 92 9.40 11.35 -4.51
C ASN A 92 8.87 12.56 -3.73
N HIS A 93 8.00 13.36 -4.34
CA HIS A 93 7.21 14.32 -3.56
C HIS A 93 6.52 13.62 -2.37
N THR A 94 6.45 14.31 -1.23
CA THR A 94 6.10 13.79 0.11
C THR A 94 7.12 12.85 0.77
N GLY A 95 8.10 12.31 0.04
CA GLY A 95 9.26 11.57 0.59
C GLY A 95 9.10 10.06 0.70
N ALA A 96 8.13 9.46 -0.01
CA ALA A 96 7.91 8.01 0.01
C ALA A 96 7.16 7.50 -1.24
N HIS A 97 7.10 6.19 -1.42
CA HIS A 97 6.33 5.53 -2.50
C HIS A 97 4.80 5.75 -2.39
N LYS A 98 4.30 6.14 -1.21
CA LYS A 98 2.84 6.27 -0.94
C LYS A 98 2.14 7.23 -1.90
N ILE A 99 2.84 8.28 -2.35
CA ILE A 99 2.28 9.28 -3.26
C ILE A 99 1.82 8.70 -4.61
N ASN A 100 2.46 7.61 -5.08
CA ASN A 100 2.07 6.94 -6.33
C ASN A 100 0.62 6.44 -6.23
N ASN A 101 0.30 5.79 -5.11
CA ASN A 101 -1.02 5.27 -4.82
C ASN A 101 -2.06 6.39 -4.58
N THR A 102 -1.70 7.40 -3.79
CA THR A 102 -2.65 8.46 -3.45
C THR A 102 -3.00 9.31 -4.66
N ILE A 103 -2.08 9.54 -5.60
CA ILE A 103 -2.40 10.20 -6.89
C ILE A 103 -3.45 9.40 -7.66
N GLY A 104 -3.22 8.10 -7.86
CA GLY A 104 -4.14 7.26 -8.62
C GLY A 104 -5.53 7.18 -7.99
N GLN A 105 -5.60 6.99 -6.67
CA GLN A 105 -6.88 6.94 -5.95
C GLN A 105 -7.57 8.31 -5.87
N ALA A 106 -6.84 9.41 -5.75
CA ALA A 106 -7.45 10.74 -5.72
C ALA A 106 -7.99 11.17 -7.08
N LEU A 107 -7.31 10.84 -8.18
CA LEU A 107 -7.86 11.00 -9.53
C LEU A 107 -9.14 10.18 -9.71
N LEU A 108 -9.16 8.95 -9.19
CA LEU A 108 -10.36 8.12 -9.20
C LEU A 108 -11.49 8.73 -8.37
N ALA A 109 -11.19 9.29 -7.20
CA ALA A 109 -12.16 10.00 -6.36
C ALA A 109 -12.79 11.18 -7.10
N SER A 110 -11.98 12.00 -7.77
CA SER A 110 -12.47 13.12 -8.60
C SER A 110 -13.36 12.63 -9.74
N ARG A 111 -12.98 11.54 -10.42
CA ARG A 111 -13.77 10.94 -11.50
C ARG A 111 -15.11 10.38 -11.02
N MET A 112 -15.14 9.86 -9.80
CA MET A 112 -16.37 9.40 -9.13
C MET A 112 -17.20 10.55 -8.54
N GLY A 113 -16.78 11.80 -8.72
CA GLY A 113 -17.50 12.98 -8.20
C GLY A 113 -17.49 13.09 -6.68
N LYS A 114 -16.55 12.43 -6.00
CA LYS A 114 -16.44 12.49 -4.53
C LYS A 114 -15.81 13.82 -4.13
N THR A 115 -16.35 14.43 -3.09
CA THR A 115 -15.92 15.75 -2.58
C THR A 115 -15.09 15.65 -1.31
N ARG A 116 -15.11 14.48 -0.67
CA ARG A 116 -14.43 14.19 0.58
C ARG A 116 -13.57 12.94 0.46
N ILE A 117 -12.39 12.98 1.05
CA ILE A 117 -11.47 11.86 1.18
C ILE A 117 -11.28 11.53 2.65
N ILE A 118 -11.27 10.24 2.94
CA ILE A 118 -10.77 9.71 4.22
C ILE A 118 -9.57 8.80 4.00
N ALA A 119 -8.69 8.71 4.99
CA ALA A 119 -7.55 7.80 5.01
C ALA A 119 -7.19 7.39 6.44
N GLU A 120 -6.52 6.26 6.60
CA GLU A 120 -5.90 5.81 7.86
C GLU A 120 -4.38 6.03 7.85
N THR A 121 -3.75 6.26 8.99
CA THR A 121 -2.28 6.30 9.02
C THR A 121 -1.71 5.87 10.38
N GLY A 122 -0.55 5.21 10.35
CA GLY A 122 0.26 4.86 11.53
C GLY A 122 1.46 5.80 11.62
N ALA A 123 2.55 5.49 10.90
CA ALA A 123 3.74 6.34 10.83
C ALA A 123 3.52 7.76 10.25
N GLY A 124 2.33 8.07 9.72
CA GLY A 124 1.98 9.40 9.21
C GLY A 124 2.21 9.62 7.71
N GLN A 125 3.08 8.85 7.05
CA GLN A 125 3.42 9.06 5.63
C GLN A 125 2.22 8.92 4.67
N HIS A 126 1.32 7.95 4.90
CA HIS A 126 0.12 7.83 4.08
C HIS A 126 -0.82 9.01 4.28
N GLY A 127 -1.04 9.40 5.55
CA GLY A 127 -1.85 10.58 5.88
C GLY A 127 -1.32 11.87 5.24
N VAL A 128 0.01 12.09 5.25
CA VAL A 128 0.62 13.23 4.56
C VAL A 128 0.38 13.15 3.05
N ALA A 129 0.61 11.98 2.42
CA ALA A 129 0.38 11.81 0.98
C ALA A 129 -1.10 12.01 0.59
N SER A 130 -2.05 11.54 1.40
CA SER A 130 -3.50 11.74 1.20
C SER A 130 -3.90 13.20 1.37
N ALA A 131 -3.37 13.88 2.39
CA ALA A 131 -3.59 15.32 2.59
C ALA A 131 -3.02 16.14 1.42
N THR A 132 -1.84 15.79 0.91
CA THR A 132 -1.22 16.47 -0.24
C THR A 132 -2.08 16.38 -1.50
N VAL A 133 -2.58 15.19 -1.86
CA VAL A 133 -3.40 15.04 -3.07
C VAL A 133 -4.79 15.66 -2.91
N ALA A 134 -5.36 15.62 -1.70
CA ALA A 134 -6.63 16.28 -1.43
C ALA A 134 -6.51 17.80 -1.55
N ALA A 135 -5.45 18.39 -0.97
CA ALA A 135 -5.18 19.83 -1.10
C ALA A 135 -4.98 20.25 -2.56
N ARG A 136 -4.28 19.44 -3.37
CA ARG A 136 -4.11 19.68 -4.81
C ARG A 136 -5.45 19.70 -5.58
N LEU A 137 -6.37 18.82 -5.22
CA LEU A 137 -7.66 18.64 -5.92
C LEU A 137 -8.80 19.47 -5.30
N GLY A 138 -8.55 20.20 -4.21
CA GLY A 138 -9.58 20.95 -3.50
C GLY A 138 -10.61 20.07 -2.79
N LEU A 139 -10.21 18.87 -2.35
CA LEU A 139 -11.08 17.92 -1.65
C LEU A 139 -10.94 18.07 -0.13
N GLU A 140 -12.04 17.87 0.60
CA GLU A 140 -11.97 17.73 2.06
C GLU A 140 -11.16 16.47 2.40
N CYS A 141 -10.27 16.55 3.40
CA CYS A 141 -9.44 15.42 3.82
C CYS A 141 -9.55 15.18 5.33
N VAL A 142 -9.94 13.97 5.71
CA VAL A 142 -9.95 13.52 7.10
C VAL A 142 -9.05 12.30 7.25
N VAL A 143 -8.07 12.39 8.14
CA VAL A 143 -7.10 11.32 8.41
C VAL A 143 -7.31 10.76 9.81
N TYR A 144 -7.63 9.47 9.88
CA TYR A 144 -7.71 8.72 11.13
C TYR A 144 -6.33 8.21 11.53
N MET A 145 -5.94 8.45 12.78
CA MET A 145 -4.62 8.09 13.28
C MET A 145 -4.72 7.67 14.74
N GLY A 146 -4.05 6.57 15.11
CA GLY A 146 -4.01 6.10 16.50
C GLY A 146 -3.46 7.17 17.44
N ALA A 147 -4.05 7.32 18.63
CA ALA A 147 -3.61 8.35 19.58
C ALA A 147 -2.13 8.16 20.00
N THR A 148 -1.68 6.92 20.14
CA THR A 148 -0.26 6.58 20.40
C THR A 148 0.63 7.01 19.22
N ASP A 149 0.16 6.82 17.99
CA ASP A 149 0.90 7.21 16.78
C ASP A 149 0.98 8.73 16.63
N ILE A 150 -0.07 9.48 16.99
CA ILE A 150 -0.08 10.95 16.97
C ILE A 150 1.02 11.52 17.86
N GLU A 151 1.19 10.97 19.07
CA GLU A 151 2.24 11.42 20.00
C GLU A 151 3.65 11.11 19.48
N ARG A 152 3.83 9.96 18.83
CA ARG A 152 5.12 9.56 18.24
C ARG A 152 5.46 10.35 16.97
N GLN A 153 4.46 10.72 16.16
CA GLN A 153 4.61 11.23 14.81
C GLN A 153 4.16 12.69 14.64
N LYS A 154 4.43 13.53 15.66
CA LYS A 154 3.99 14.94 15.71
C LYS A 154 4.33 15.75 14.46
N ILE A 155 5.48 15.50 13.85
CA ILE A 155 5.92 16.19 12.63
C ILE A 155 4.97 15.89 11.46
N ASN A 156 4.57 14.62 11.28
CA ASN A 156 3.66 14.26 10.20
C ASN A 156 2.23 14.75 10.48
N VAL A 157 1.80 14.74 11.74
CA VAL A 157 0.51 15.35 12.15
C VAL A 157 0.46 16.84 11.82
N TYR A 158 1.54 17.56 12.13
CA TYR A 158 1.65 18.98 11.80
C TYR A 158 1.62 19.22 10.29
N ARG A 159 2.34 18.41 9.49
CA ARG A 159 2.33 18.51 8.01
C ARG A 159 0.93 18.27 7.44
N MET A 160 0.18 17.28 7.95
CA MET A 160 -1.20 17.03 7.53
C MET A 160 -2.10 18.24 7.78
N LYS A 161 -1.99 18.86 8.97
CA LYS A 161 -2.74 20.06 9.31
C LYS A 161 -2.37 21.27 8.45
N LEU A 162 -1.09 21.47 8.14
CA LEU A 162 -0.64 22.52 7.22
C LEU A 162 -1.20 22.34 5.79
N LEU A 163 -1.44 21.11 5.38
CA LEU A 163 -2.09 20.77 4.11
C LEU A 163 -3.62 20.89 4.16
N GLY A 164 -4.19 21.33 5.29
CA GLY A 164 -5.64 21.53 5.46
C GLY A 164 -6.42 20.26 5.83
N ALA A 165 -5.75 19.14 6.13
CA ALA A 165 -6.43 17.92 6.54
C ALA A 165 -6.83 17.97 8.03
N THR A 166 -8.01 17.42 8.33
CA THR A 166 -8.45 17.15 9.70
C THR A 166 -7.84 15.84 10.17
N VAL A 167 -7.10 15.85 11.27
CA VAL A 167 -6.52 14.63 11.87
C VAL A 167 -7.36 14.21 13.07
N VAL A 168 -7.98 13.03 12.99
CA VAL A 168 -8.88 12.49 14.01
C VAL A 168 -8.13 11.44 14.85
N PRO A 169 -7.93 11.67 16.16
CA PRO A 169 -7.30 10.70 17.05
C PRO A 169 -8.23 9.51 17.32
N VAL A 170 -7.71 8.30 17.14
CA VAL A 170 -8.40 7.07 17.50
C VAL A 170 -7.91 6.56 18.85
N THR A 171 -8.79 6.60 19.84
CA THR A 171 -8.54 6.24 21.24
C THR A 171 -9.11 4.86 21.62
N SER A 172 -9.82 4.20 20.71
CA SER A 172 -10.34 2.85 20.88
C SER A 172 -9.25 1.79 20.68
N GLY A 173 -9.45 0.62 21.31
CA GLY A 173 -8.58 -0.54 21.11
C GLY A 173 -7.12 -0.31 21.50
N SER A 174 -6.20 -0.75 20.65
CA SER A 174 -4.75 -0.59 20.82
C SER A 174 -4.26 0.84 20.51
N GLN A 175 -5.11 1.70 19.96
CA GLN A 175 -4.78 3.08 19.57
C GLN A 175 -3.65 3.14 18.53
N THR A 176 -3.64 2.19 17.61
CA THR A 176 -2.65 2.05 16.51
C THR A 176 -3.33 2.03 15.13
N LEU A 177 -2.56 1.80 14.07
CA LEU A 177 -3.03 1.68 12.68
C LEU A 177 -4.24 0.75 12.49
N LYS A 178 -4.32 -0.37 13.22
CA LYS A 178 -5.45 -1.31 13.14
C LYS A 178 -6.77 -0.60 13.51
N ASP A 179 -6.76 0.15 14.60
CA ASP A 179 -7.96 0.83 15.10
C ASP A 179 -8.29 2.04 14.21
N ALA A 180 -7.27 2.75 13.70
CA ALA A 180 -7.45 3.82 12.72
C ALA A 180 -8.16 3.35 11.44
N LEU A 181 -7.82 2.16 10.95
CA LEU A 181 -8.45 1.56 9.78
C LEU A 181 -9.93 1.22 10.07
N ASN A 182 -10.22 0.67 11.25
CA ASN A 182 -11.60 0.36 11.66
C ASN A 182 -12.47 1.63 11.72
N GLU A 183 -11.97 2.73 12.28
CA GLU A 183 -12.71 3.99 12.33
C GLU A 183 -12.87 4.63 10.93
N ALA A 184 -11.85 4.56 10.08
CA ALA A 184 -11.97 5.00 8.69
C ALA A 184 -13.04 4.21 7.92
N MET A 185 -13.10 2.87 8.09
CA MET A 185 -14.16 2.06 7.48
C MET A 185 -15.55 2.41 8.03
N ARG A 186 -15.67 2.70 9.33
CA ARG A 186 -16.95 3.12 9.94
C ARG A 186 -17.43 4.46 9.38
N ASP A 187 -16.54 5.44 9.27
CA ASP A 187 -16.84 6.73 8.61
C ASP A 187 -17.29 6.51 7.16
N TRP A 188 -16.58 5.65 6.43
CA TRP A 188 -16.92 5.39 5.03
C TRP A 188 -18.34 4.83 4.88
N VAL A 189 -18.75 3.91 5.76
CA VAL A 189 -20.11 3.37 5.78
C VAL A 189 -21.15 4.48 5.96
N THR A 190 -20.88 5.49 6.79
CA THR A 190 -21.85 6.56 7.07
C THR A 190 -21.87 7.66 6.00
N HIS A 191 -20.78 7.89 5.28
CA HIS A 191 -20.62 8.98 4.30
C HIS A 191 -20.33 8.50 2.87
N VAL A 192 -20.78 7.30 2.52
CA VAL A 192 -20.35 6.62 1.28
C VAL A 192 -20.70 7.36 -0.02
N ARG A 193 -21.71 8.24 0.02
CA ARG A 193 -22.20 8.97 -1.15
C ARG A 193 -21.19 10.01 -1.63
N ASP A 194 -20.61 10.78 -0.72
CA ASP A 194 -19.72 11.91 -0.97
C ASP A 194 -18.26 11.63 -0.63
N THR A 195 -17.99 10.55 0.12
CA THR A 195 -16.65 10.19 0.59
C THR A 195 -15.99 9.06 -0.22
N PHE A 196 -14.72 9.28 -0.59
CA PHE A 196 -13.80 8.26 -1.09
C PHE A 196 -12.83 7.82 0.00
N TYR A 197 -12.67 6.52 0.23
CA TYR A 197 -11.66 5.99 1.15
C TYR A 197 -10.36 5.67 0.41
N ILE A 198 -9.30 6.45 0.66
CA ILE A 198 -7.96 6.18 0.13
C ILE A 198 -7.21 5.25 1.10
N ILE A 199 -7.19 3.96 0.77
CA ILE A 199 -6.42 2.96 1.53
C ILE A 199 -4.91 3.11 1.29
N GLY A 200 -4.10 2.89 2.32
CA GLY A 200 -2.67 3.18 2.27
C GLY A 200 -1.74 2.02 1.88
N THR A 201 -2.28 0.83 1.62
CA THR A 201 -1.48 -0.37 1.36
C THR A 201 -2.23 -1.44 0.57
N VAL A 202 -1.55 -2.53 0.20
CA VAL A 202 -2.13 -3.65 -0.56
C VAL A 202 -2.84 -4.60 0.40
N ALA A 203 -3.91 -4.08 0.97
CA ALA A 203 -4.81 -4.77 1.87
C ALA A 203 -6.25 -4.32 1.58
N GLY A 204 -7.20 -4.77 2.39
CA GLY A 204 -8.59 -4.39 2.20
C GLY A 204 -9.32 -5.29 1.20
N PRO A 205 -10.65 -5.16 1.12
CA PRO A 205 -11.47 -5.89 0.16
C PRO A 205 -11.11 -5.50 -1.28
N ASP A 206 -11.33 -6.40 -2.24
CA ASP A 206 -11.30 -6.02 -3.66
C ASP A 206 -12.24 -4.82 -3.92
N PRO A 207 -11.81 -3.79 -4.68
CA PRO A 207 -10.66 -3.76 -5.61
C PRO A 207 -9.35 -3.22 -5.03
N TYR A 208 -9.28 -2.93 -3.72
CA TYR A 208 -8.13 -2.23 -3.16
C TYR A 208 -6.77 -2.92 -3.39
N PRO A 209 -6.59 -4.24 -3.18
CA PRO A 209 -5.29 -4.86 -3.38
C PRO A 209 -4.74 -4.71 -4.81
N ARG A 210 -5.57 -4.95 -5.83
CA ARG A 210 -5.15 -4.80 -7.23
C ARG A 210 -4.97 -3.33 -7.63
N MET A 211 -5.83 -2.44 -7.13
CA MET A 211 -5.74 -1.01 -7.41
C MET A 211 -4.46 -0.40 -6.84
N VAL A 212 -4.17 -0.65 -5.55
CA VAL A 212 -2.94 -0.14 -4.92
C VAL A 212 -1.69 -0.73 -5.56
N ARG A 213 -1.71 -2.03 -5.92
CA ARG A 213 -0.61 -2.67 -6.67
C ARG A 213 -0.37 -1.94 -7.99
N ASP A 214 -1.41 -1.73 -8.80
CA ASP A 214 -1.26 -1.19 -10.15
C ASP A 214 -0.74 0.25 -10.14
N PHE A 215 -1.18 1.07 -9.18
CA PHE A 215 -0.64 2.43 -9.00
C PHE A 215 0.81 2.44 -8.50
N ASN A 216 1.24 1.44 -7.71
CA ASN A 216 2.65 1.32 -7.29
C ASN A 216 3.52 0.57 -8.30
N ALA A 217 2.96 -0.14 -9.28
CA ALA A 217 3.72 -0.95 -10.24
C ALA A 217 4.67 -0.12 -11.13
N VAL A 218 4.51 1.21 -11.15
CA VAL A 218 5.46 2.14 -11.78
C VAL A 218 6.88 1.97 -11.24
N VAL A 219 7.04 1.63 -9.95
CA VAL A 219 8.34 1.45 -9.31
C VAL A 219 9.12 0.33 -9.98
N GLY A 220 8.51 -0.85 -10.13
CA GLY A 220 9.11 -2.00 -10.80
C GLY A 220 9.33 -1.77 -12.29
N ARG A 221 8.38 -1.12 -12.99
CA ARG A 221 8.52 -0.80 -14.42
C ARG A 221 9.75 0.07 -14.68
N GLU A 222 9.90 1.14 -13.89
CA GLU A 222 11.07 2.02 -13.99
C GLU A 222 12.36 1.30 -13.60
N ALA A 223 12.35 0.55 -12.48
CA ALA A 223 13.54 -0.15 -12.02
C ALA A 223 14.04 -1.16 -13.07
N ARG A 224 13.12 -1.92 -13.68
CA ARG A 224 13.45 -2.86 -14.76
C ARG A 224 14.04 -2.15 -15.97
N ALA A 225 13.45 -1.04 -16.40
CA ALA A 225 13.96 -0.25 -17.52
C ALA A 225 15.36 0.33 -17.23
N GLN A 226 15.57 0.88 -16.04
CA GLN A 226 16.85 1.43 -15.58
C GLN A 226 17.94 0.36 -15.47
N MET A 227 17.61 -0.83 -14.94
CA MET A 227 18.54 -1.96 -14.88
C MET A 227 19.02 -2.40 -16.27
N LEU A 228 18.10 -2.51 -17.23
CA LEU A 228 18.45 -2.87 -18.60
C LEU A 228 19.27 -1.77 -19.30
N ALA A 229 18.90 -0.51 -19.11
CA ALA A 229 19.57 0.63 -19.75
C ALA A 229 20.99 0.88 -19.18
N ASP A 230 21.12 0.90 -17.86
CA ASP A 230 22.36 1.36 -17.21
C ASP A 230 23.31 0.20 -16.88
N TYR A 231 22.79 -1.03 -16.76
CA TYR A 231 23.56 -2.20 -16.33
C TYR A 231 23.55 -3.35 -17.35
N GLY A 232 22.77 -3.23 -18.44
CA GLY A 232 22.70 -4.24 -19.51
C GLY A 232 22.11 -5.59 -19.09
N ARG A 233 21.55 -5.70 -17.87
CA ARG A 233 21.02 -6.95 -17.32
C ARG A 233 19.97 -6.70 -16.25
N LEU A 234 19.19 -7.73 -15.93
CA LEU A 234 18.30 -7.75 -14.77
C LEU A 234 19.12 -7.98 -13.46
N PRO A 235 18.61 -7.53 -12.29
CA PRO A 235 19.27 -7.79 -11.01
C PRO A 235 19.20 -9.28 -10.65
N ASP A 236 20.17 -9.77 -9.87
CA ASP A 236 20.12 -11.15 -9.37
C ASP A 236 19.03 -11.29 -8.28
N VAL A 237 18.87 -10.26 -7.45
CA VAL A 237 17.90 -10.20 -6.35
C VAL A 237 17.24 -8.82 -6.31
N ILE A 238 15.93 -8.77 -6.07
CA ILE A 238 15.22 -7.58 -5.64
C ILE A 238 14.65 -7.78 -4.24
N THR A 239 14.77 -6.75 -3.40
CA THR A 239 14.28 -6.81 -2.02
C THR A 239 13.54 -5.54 -1.63
N ALA A 240 12.54 -5.69 -0.77
CA ALA A 240 11.70 -4.61 -0.28
C ALA A 240 11.10 -4.96 1.08
N CYS A 241 10.82 -3.94 1.90
CA CYS A 241 10.17 -4.16 3.19
C CYS A 241 8.68 -4.45 3.04
N VAL A 242 8.15 -5.35 3.86
CA VAL A 242 6.77 -5.82 3.82
C VAL A 242 6.07 -5.47 5.14
N GLY A 243 5.35 -4.35 5.12
CA GLY A 243 4.24 -4.10 6.03
C GLY A 243 2.97 -4.67 5.42
N GLY A 244 2.07 -3.80 4.94
CA GLY A 244 0.97 -4.25 4.07
C GLY A 244 1.37 -4.49 2.59
N GLY A 245 2.66 -4.40 2.25
CA GLY A 245 3.19 -4.87 0.95
C GLY A 245 3.14 -3.91 -0.25
N SER A 246 2.66 -2.67 -0.13
CA SER A 246 2.49 -1.79 -1.32
C SER A 246 3.78 -1.40 -2.06
N ASN A 247 4.86 -1.08 -1.35
CA ASN A 247 6.16 -0.81 -1.99
C ASN A 247 6.73 -2.09 -2.60
N ALA A 248 6.64 -3.20 -1.86
CA ALA A 248 7.20 -4.47 -2.25
C ALA A 248 6.56 -4.98 -3.55
N ILE A 249 5.23 -5.12 -3.59
CA ILE A 249 4.58 -5.55 -4.83
C ILE A 249 4.75 -4.53 -5.96
N GLY A 250 4.84 -3.23 -5.64
CA GLY A 250 5.12 -2.19 -6.64
C GLY A 250 6.46 -2.40 -7.36
N LEU A 251 7.50 -2.79 -6.60
CA LEU A 251 8.81 -3.17 -7.15
C LEU A 251 8.74 -4.54 -7.83
N PHE A 252 8.17 -5.55 -7.17
CA PHE A 252 8.23 -6.95 -7.59
C PHE A 252 7.43 -7.23 -8.86
N HIS A 253 6.33 -6.51 -9.08
CA HIS A 253 5.36 -6.84 -10.13
C HIS A 253 5.97 -6.96 -11.53
N ALA A 254 6.94 -6.11 -11.87
CA ALA A 254 7.60 -6.12 -13.18
C ALA A 254 8.58 -7.29 -13.38
N PHE A 255 8.93 -8.02 -12.31
CA PHE A 255 9.90 -9.10 -12.29
C PHE A 255 9.28 -10.48 -11.99
N LEU A 256 7.96 -10.57 -11.76
CA LEU A 256 7.29 -11.83 -11.37
C LEU A 256 7.47 -12.98 -12.37
N ASN A 257 7.68 -12.65 -13.65
CA ASN A 257 7.89 -13.63 -14.73
C ASN A 257 9.37 -13.85 -15.08
N ASP A 258 10.29 -13.13 -14.43
CA ASP A 258 11.73 -13.24 -14.66
C ASP A 258 12.32 -14.26 -13.66
N ALA A 259 12.25 -15.57 -13.98
CA ALA A 259 12.61 -16.67 -13.06
C ALA A 259 14.04 -16.64 -12.51
N GLN A 260 14.93 -15.88 -13.15
CA GLN A 260 16.32 -15.66 -12.74
C GLN A 260 16.49 -14.55 -11.68
N VAL A 261 15.44 -13.77 -11.41
CA VAL A 261 15.44 -12.69 -10.42
C VAL A 261 14.83 -13.21 -9.13
N GLU A 262 15.65 -13.35 -8.09
CA GLU A 262 15.15 -13.71 -6.77
C GLU A 262 14.37 -12.53 -6.14
N ILE A 263 13.23 -12.82 -5.53
CA ILE A 263 12.36 -11.82 -4.91
C ILE A 263 12.27 -12.07 -3.41
N VAL A 264 12.76 -11.12 -2.61
CA VAL A 264 12.84 -11.24 -1.15
C VAL A 264 12.03 -10.13 -0.47
N GLY A 265 11.00 -10.51 0.29
CA GLY A 265 10.25 -9.58 1.15
C GLY A 265 10.78 -9.61 2.59
N ALA A 266 11.06 -8.46 3.18
CA ALA A 266 11.55 -8.35 4.55
C ALA A 266 10.44 -7.83 5.50
N GLU A 267 9.94 -8.69 6.39
CA GLU A 267 8.98 -8.30 7.44
C GLU A 267 9.69 -7.83 8.72
N ALA A 268 8.97 -7.08 9.58
CA ALA A 268 9.53 -6.60 10.84
C ALA A 268 9.50 -7.69 11.92
N ALA A 269 10.68 -8.18 12.31
CA ALA A 269 10.84 -9.17 13.38
C ALA A 269 10.73 -8.58 14.81
N GLY A 270 10.59 -7.25 14.96
CA GLY A 270 10.49 -6.59 16.27
C GLY A 270 11.65 -6.96 17.21
N ASP A 271 11.33 -7.42 18.41
CA ASP A 271 12.32 -7.89 19.40
C ASP A 271 12.79 -9.34 19.14
N GLY A 272 12.35 -9.94 18.02
CA GLY A 272 12.56 -11.32 17.61
C GLY A 272 11.24 -12.05 17.47
N ILE A 273 11.12 -12.93 16.46
CA ILE A 273 9.87 -13.70 16.22
C ILE A 273 9.51 -14.54 17.46
N ASP A 274 10.50 -15.20 18.06
CA ASP A 274 10.30 -16.05 19.24
C ASP A 274 9.85 -15.28 20.49
N SER A 275 10.00 -13.95 20.51
CA SER A 275 9.54 -13.11 21.63
C SER A 275 8.02 -12.88 21.62
N GLY A 276 7.35 -13.18 20.50
CA GLY A 276 5.95 -12.79 20.26
C GLY A 276 5.75 -11.29 20.01
N ARG A 277 6.80 -10.46 20.14
CA ARG A 277 6.75 -9.01 19.90
C ARG A 277 7.35 -8.67 18.54
N HIS A 278 6.57 -8.94 17.48
CA HIS A 278 6.94 -8.71 16.09
C HIS A 278 5.75 -8.30 15.22
N ALA A 279 5.98 -8.03 13.94
CA ALA A 279 4.95 -7.77 12.93
C ALA A 279 5.13 -8.65 11.66
N ALA A 280 5.82 -9.79 11.79
CA ALA A 280 6.09 -10.74 10.71
C ALA A 280 4.91 -11.70 10.45
N SER A 281 3.83 -11.17 9.86
CA SER A 281 2.58 -11.92 9.61
C SER A 281 2.73 -13.08 8.62
N ILE A 282 3.56 -12.94 7.58
CA ILE A 282 3.78 -14.00 6.58
C ILE A 282 4.68 -15.08 7.17
N ALA A 283 5.74 -14.69 7.90
CA ALA A 283 6.70 -15.64 8.46
C ALA A 283 6.16 -16.43 9.66
N ALA A 284 5.34 -15.81 10.52
CA ALA A 284 4.90 -16.40 11.79
C ALA A 284 3.37 -16.45 11.98
N GLY A 285 2.60 -15.91 11.03
CA GLY A 285 1.14 -15.91 11.10
C GLY A 285 0.49 -17.10 10.39
N ARG A 286 -0.84 -17.05 10.34
CA ARG A 286 -1.67 -18.05 9.66
C ARG A 286 -2.73 -17.38 8.78
N PRO A 287 -3.27 -18.07 7.76
CA PRO A 287 -4.37 -17.54 6.96
C PRO A 287 -5.58 -17.19 7.83
N GLY A 288 -6.10 -15.99 7.67
CA GLY A 288 -7.28 -15.47 8.36
C GLY A 288 -7.95 -14.36 7.55
N VAL A 289 -9.04 -13.83 8.07
CA VAL A 289 -9.77 -12.71 7.46
C VAL A 289 -9.62 -11.49 8.37
N LEU A 290 -9.11 -10.40 7.82
CA LEU A 290 -8.93 -9.14 8.55
C LEU A 290 -9.16 -7.98 7.60
N HIS A 291 -9.87 -6.94 8.05
CA HIS A 291 -10.07 -5.71 7.30
C HIS A 291 -10.61 -5.92 5.87
N GLY A 292 -11.49 -6.91 5.67
CA GLY A 292 -12.18 -7.10 4.39
C GLY A 292 -11.51 -8.04 3.40
N ASN A 293 -10.34 -8.61 3.68
CA ASN A 293 -9.72 -9.63 2.84
C ASN A 293 -9.21 -10.85 3.61
N ARG A 294 -9.07 -11.97 2.91
CA ARG A 294 -8.33 -13.14 3.40
C ARG A 294 -6.84 -12.95 3.15
N THR A 295 -6.06 -12.96 4.21
CA THR A 295 -4.61 -12.71 4.22
C THR A 295 -3.92 -13.50 5.33
N TYR A 296 -2.61 -13.36 5.48
CA TYR A 296 -1.89 -13.84 6.67
C TYR A 296 -2.07 -12.85 7.82
N VAL A 297 -2.37 -13.36 9.01
CA VAL A 297 -2.57 -12.57 10.22
C VAL A 297 -1.85 -13.21 11.40
N LEU A 298 -1.47 -12.37 12.37
CA LEU A 298 -1.03 -12.81 13.68
C LEU A 298 -2.26 -12.89 14.59
N CYS A 299 -2.62 -14.10 15.01
CA CYS A 299 -3.75 -14.34 15.89
C CYS A 299 -3.48 -15.48 16.86
N ASP A 300 -4.15 -15.46 18.01
CA ASP A 300 -4.12 -16.55 19.00
C ASP A 300 -4.92 -17.75 18.51
N ASP A 301 -4.98 -18.83 19.31
CA ASP A 301 -5.65 -20.07 18.95
C ASP A 301 -7.16 -19.88 18.67
N ASP A 302 -7.80 -18.96 19.38
CA ASP A 302 -9.21 -18.59 19.22
C ASP A 302 -9.47 -17.68 18.01
N GLY A 303 -8.40 -17.26 17.31
CA GLY A 303 -8.47 -16.43 16.12
C GLY A 303 -8.56 -14.93 16.41
N GLN A 304 -8.33 -14.50 17.65
CA GLN A 304 -8.27 -13.08 18.00
C GLN A 304 -6.96 -12.47 17.50
N ILE A 305 -7.04 -11.30 16.89
CA ILE A 305 -5.88 -10.60 16.33
C ILE A 305 -4.95 -10.14 17.46
N ILE A 306 -3.69 -10.59 17.38
CA ILE A 306 -2.64 -10.21 18.33
C ILE A 306 -2.06 -8.85 17.94
N GLU A 307 -1.69 -8.07 18.95
CA GLU A 307 -1.00 -6.80 18.76
C GLU A 307 0.42 -7.02 18.20
N THR A 308 0.78 -6.22 17.20
CA THR A 308 2.07 -6.31 16.53
C THR A 308 3.06 -5.31 17.12
N HIS A 309 4.35 -5.63 17.07
CA HIS A 309 5.40 -4.72 17.54
C HIS A 309 6.52 -4.51 16.51
N SER A 310 6.91 -3.24 16.31
CA SER A 310 8.08 -2.85 15.52
C SER A 310 8.66 -1.54 16.04
N VAL A 311 9.96 -1.31 15.83
CA VAL A 311 10.54 0.03 16.06
C VAL A 311 10.05 1.06 15.03
N SER A 312 9.61 0.59 13.87
CA SER A 312 9.11 1.43 12.77
C SER A 312 7.64 1.85 12.94
N ALA A 313 6.90 1.17 13.82
CA ALA A 313 5.50 1.42 14.14
C ALA A 313 5.14 0.84 15.52
#